data_AF-A0AAX3N1K4-F1
#
_entry.id   AF-A0AAX3N1K4-F1
#
_cell.length_a   1.000
_cell.length_b   1.000
_cell.length_c   1.000
_cell.angle_alpha   90.00
_cell.angle_beta   90.00
_cell.angle_gamma   90.00
#
_symmetry.space_group_name_H-M   'P 1'
#
loop_
_entity.id
_entity.type
_entity.pdbx_description
1 polymer ?
#
loop_
_entity_poly.entity_id
_entity_poly.type
_entity_poly.pdbx_seq_one_letter_code
_entity_poly.pdbx_strand_id
1 'polypeptide(L)'
;MTKVTYHRKNAIIHTLICLLFFVFGTFLAYTVLFEEHGPFEILYYSTAAILSFWFVGPLFYWNLLRSFGNLELFSYDDQNIVLNDNRRIPWNTIKSIKNKAPGMNKFALPVPSYFHLILKDNTQVRIYTYNLLKSKEEQTLKDLRATWNKNKHLDQFHKS
;
A
#
# COMPACT_ATOMS: atom_id res chain seq x y z
N MET A 1 14.95 -18.66 -2.12
CA MET A 1 13.78 -17.86 -1.69
C MET A 1 14.19 -16.41 -1.61
N THR A 2 13.64 -15.57 -2.49
CA THR A 2 13.97 -14.14 -2.59
C THR A 2 12.94 -13.34 -1.79
N LYS A 3 13.41 -12.44 -0.92
CA LYS A 3 12.56 -11.63 -0.05
C LYS A 3 12.50 -10.20 -0.57
N VAL A 4 11.29 -9.65 -0.70
CA VAL A 4 11.09 -8.24 -1.03
C VAL A 4 10.84 -7.48 0.26
N THR A 5 11.85 -6.69 0.66
CA THR A 5 11.81 -5.91 1.90
C THR A 5 11.83 -4.42 1.61
N TYR A 6 11.17 -3.62 2.46
CA TYR A 6 11.29 -2.17 2.45
C TYR A 6 12.16 -1.67 3.60
N HIS A 7 12.62 -0.43 3.49
CA HIS A 7 13.41 0.20 4.54
C HIS A 7 12.50 0.86 5.58
N ARG A 8 12.64 0.50 6.86
CA ARG A 8 11.78 0.99 7.96
C ARG A 8 11.72 2.52 8.02
N LYS A 9 12.85 3.18 7.71
CA LYS A 9 12.97 4.64 7.64
C LYS A 9 11.88 5.27 6.74
N ASN A 10 11.51 4.62 5.64
CA ASN A 10 10.48 5.16 4.74
C ASN A 10 9.11 5.19 5.43
N ALA A 11 8.73 4.10 6.11
CA ALA A 11 7.47 4.03 6.85
C ALA A 11 7.45 5.05 8.00
N ILE A 12 8.56 5.22 8.72
CA ILE A 12 8.68 6.20 9.81
C ILE A 12 8.53 7.61 9.28
N ILE A 13 9.24 7.98 8.20
CA ILE A 13 9.14 9.32 7.60
C ILE A 13 7.71 9.61 7.17
N HIS A 14 7.04 8.67 6.49
CA HIS A 14 5.65 8.86 6.10
C HIS A 14 4.71 8.98 7.30
N THR A 15 4.96 8.23 8.38
CA THR A 15 4.21 8.35 9.63
C THR A 15 4.39 9.72 10.27
N LEU A 16 5.62 10.24 10.33
CA LEU A 16 5.93 11.57 10.87
C LEU A 16 5.28 12.68 10.05
N ILE A 17 5.33 12.59 8.72
CA ILE A 17 4.64 13.55 7.84
C ILE A 17 3.14 13.54 8.13
N CYS A 18 2.54 12.36 8.20
CA CYS A 18 1.11 12.24 8.53
C CYS A 18 0.80 12.81 9.92
N LEU A 19 1.67 12.57 10.92
CA LEU A 19 1.51 13.10 12.27
C LEU A 19 1.48 14.63 12.29
N LEU A 20 2.33 15.29 11.48
CA LEU A 20 2.30 16.76 11.36
C LEU A 20 0.93 17.25 10.88
N PHE A 21 0.36 16.63 9.85
CA PHE A 21 -0.98 16.97 9.38
C PHE A 21 -2.06 16.73 10.44
N PHE A 22 -1.93 15.69 11.27
CA PHE A 22 -2.81 15.47 12.42
C PHE A 22 -2.71 16.60 13.46
N VAL A 23 -1.49 17.05 13.76
CA VAL A 23 -1.26 18.18 14.67
C VAL A 23 -1.88 19.46 14.10
N PHE A 24 -1.66 19.75 12.82
CA PHE A 24 -2.28 20.91 12.15
C PHE A 24 -3.81 20.81 12.12
N GLY A 25 -4.37 19.65 11.77
CA GLY A 25 -5.82 19.43 11.75
C GLY A 25 -6.45 19.59 13.14
N THR A 26 -5.76 19.13 14.19
CA THR A 26 -6.21 19.30 15.59
C THR A 26 -6.12 20.75 16.02
N PHE A 27 -5.05 21.45 15.65
CA PHE A 27 -4.90 22.87 15.92
C PHE A 27 -6.01 23.69 15.26
N LEU A 28 -6.33 23.43 13.99
CA LEU A 28 -7.46 24.08 13.30
C LEU A 28 -8.81 23.77 13.95
N ALA A 29 -9.02 22.54 14.43
CA ALA A 29 -10.23 22.21 15.17
C ALA A 29 -10.30 22.95 16.52
N TYR A 30 -9.16 23.13 17.19
CA TYR A 30 -9.07 23.89 18.43
C TYR A 30 -9.41 25.37 18.22
N THR A 31 -8.85 26.03 17.20
CA THR A 31 -9.15 27.45 16.93
C THR A 31 -10.64 27.66 16.68
N VAL A 32 -11.28 26.78 15.89
CA VAL A 32 -12.73 26.83 15.65
C VAL A 32 -13.57 26.73 16.93
N LEU A 33 -13.11 25.97 17.93
CA LEU A 33 -13.86 25.72 19.16
C LEU A 33 -13.66 26.80 20.23
N PHE A 34 -12.51 27.48 20.24
CA PHE A 34 -12.09 28.34 21.35
C PHE A 34 -11.81 29.80 20.96
N GLU A 35 -11.73 30.13 19.67
CA GLU A 35 -11.52 31.50 19.19
C GLU A 35 -12.79 32.06 18.52
N GLU A 36 -12.95 33.38 18.59
CA GLU A 36 -14.02 34.07 17.88
C GLU A 36 -13.68 34.17 16.39
N HIS A 37 -14.45 33.44 15.58
CA HIS A 37 -14.29 33.40 14.13
C HIS A 37 -15.58 33.84 13.44
N GLY A 38 -15.43 34.46 12.27
CA GLY A 38 -16.56 34.71 11.38
C GLY A 38 -17.17 33.39 10.87
N PRO A 39 -18.45 33.37 10.46
CA PRO A 39 -19.11 32.15 9.97
C PRO A 39 -18.40 31.49 8.77
N PHE A 40 -17.76 32.29 7.91
CA PHE A 40 -16.97 31.79 6.79
C PHE A 40 -15.65 31.14 7.23
N GLU A 41 -14.99 31.71 8.24
CA GLU A 41 -13.75 31.18 8.81
C GLU A 41 -13.99 29.85 9.52
N ILE A 42 -15.09 29.75 10.29
CA ILE A 42 -15.54 28.50 10.92
C ILE A 42 -15.71 27.40 9.88
N LEU A 43 -16.42 27.68 8.77
CA LEU A 43 -16.60 26.72 7.68
C LEU A 43 -15.27 26.34 7.03
N TYR A 44 -14.40 27.30 6.76
CA TYR A 44 -13.10 27.07 6.14
C TYR A 44 -12.20 26.18 7.01
N TYR A 45 -12.02 26.52 8.29
CA TYR A 45 -11.18 25.76 9.20
C TYR A 45 -11.78 24.40 9.56
N SER A 46 -13.10 24.30 9.72
CA SER A 46 -13.77 23.01 9.98
C SER A 46 -13.61 22.05 8.81
N THR A 47 -13.82 22.54 7.58
CA THR A 47 -13.63 21.69 6.38
C THR A 47 -12.17 21.29 6.20
N ALA A 48 -11.22 22.20 6.42
CA ALA A 48 -9.79 21.89 6.38
C ALA A 48 -9.39 20.84 7.43
N ALA A 49 -9.91 20.94 8.66
CA ALA A 49 -9.69 19.97 9.71
C ALA A 49 -10.25 18.59 9.33
N ILE A 50 -11.52 18.53 8.90
CA ILE A 50 -12.17 17.29 8.48
C ILE A 50 -11.41 16.63 7.32
N LEU A 51 -11.05 17.39 6.29
CA LEU A 51 -10.31 16.87 5.14
C LEU A 51 -8.94 16.35 5.55
N SER A 52 -8.24 17.03 6.47
CA SER A 52 -6.96 16.57 7.01
C SER A 52 -7.10 15.18 7.64
N PHE A 53 -8.10 14.98 8.50
CA PHE A 53 -8.34 13.66 9.10
C PHE A 53 -8.84 12.62 8.09
N TRP A 54 -9.70 12.99 7.15
CA TRP A 54 -10.29 12.08 6.17
C TRP A 54 -9.26 11.51 5.20
N PHE A 55 -8.36 12.36 4.69
CA PHE A 55 -7.31 11.96 3.75
C PHE A 55 -6.09 11.37 4.45
N VAL A 56 -5.64 12.00 5.55
CA VAL A 56 -4.38 11.61 6.20
C VAL A 56 -4.58 10.45 7.18
N GLY A 57 -5.76 10.30 7.76
CA GLY A 57 -6.05 9.25 8.75
C GLY A 57 -5.73 7.83 8.28
N PRO A 58 -6.28 7.38 7.13
CA PRO A 58 -5.98 6.05 6.59
C PRO A 58 -4.49 5.87 6.29
N LEU A 59 -3.82 6.90 5.75
CA LEU A 59 -2.39 6.87 5.45
C LEU A 59 -1.55 6.77 6.71
N PHE A 60 -1.89 7.53 7.75
CA PHE A 60 -1.23 7.47 9.05
C PHE A 60 -1.32 6.07 9.63
N TYR A 61 -2.53 5.51 9.68
CA TYR A 61 -2.76 4.17 10.22
C TYR A 61 -1.91 3.10 9.51
N TRP A 62 -1.88 3.10 8.17
CA TRP A 62 -1.09 2.12 7.43
C TRP A 62 0.42 2.27 7.62
N ASN A 63 0.93 3.50 7.58
CA ASN A 63 2.36 3.74 7.77
C ASN A 63 2.80 3.47 9.21
N LEU A 64 1.93 3.73 10.19
CA LEU A 64 2.17 3.43 11.59
C LEU A 64 2.30 1.91 11.80
N LEU A 65 1.32 1.13 11.30
CA LEU A 65 1.38 -0.33 11.35
C LEU A 65 2.65 -0.89 10.71
N ARG A 66 3.08 -0.33 9.57
CA ARG A 66 4.30 -0.75 8.87
C ARG A 66 5.58 -0.28 9.58
N SER A 67 5.54 0.80 10.34
CA SER A 67 6.69 1.24 11.12
C SER A 67 7.06 0.24 12.24
N PHE A 68 6.05 -0.43 12.81
CA PHE A 68 6.23 -1.43 13.87
C PHE A 68 6.20 -2.88 13.38
N GLY A 69 5.65 -3.15 12.19
CA GLY A 69 5.51 -4.49 11.64
C GLY A 69 6.75 -5.07 10.97
N ASN A 70 6.53 -6.21 10.30
CA ASN A 70 7.55 -6.90 9.51
C ASN A 70 7.97 -6.06 8.29
N LEU A 71 9.29 -6.09 8.02
CA LEU A 71 9.90 -5.39 6.88
C LEU A 71 9.74 -6.13 5.56
N GLU A 72 9.35 -7.40 5.62
CA GLU A 72 9.01 -8.23 4.48
C GLU A 72 7.62 -7.80 3.95
N LEU A 73 7.53 -7.53 2.64
CA LEU A 73 6.25 -7.26 1.96
C LEU A 73 5.63 -8.56 1.45
N PHE A 74 6.47 -9.37 0.82
CA PHE A 74 6.21 -10.73 0.37
C PHE A 74 7.57 -11.36 0.03
N SER A 75 7.58 -12.67 -0.07
CA SER A 75 8.71 -13.45 -0.58
C SER A 75 8.24 -14.30 -1.75
N TYR A 76 9.19 -14.82 -2.50
CA TYR A 76 8.89 -15.76 -3.56
C TYR A 76 10.04 -16.75 -3.76
N ASP A 77 9.68 -17.94 -4.21
CA ASP A 77 10.61 -18.99 -4.62
C ASP A 77 10.32 -19.38 -6.08
N ASP A 78 10.95 -20.46 -6.55
CA ASP A 78 10.77 -20.93 -7.93
C ASP A 78 9.37 -21.53 -8.21
N GLN A 79 8.57 -21.78 -7.17
CA GLN A 79 7.27 -22.44 -7.28
C GLN A 79 6.09 -21.53 -6.89
N ASN A 80 6.27 -20.65 -5.90
CA ASN A 80 5.22 -19.88 -5.25
C ASN A 80 5.64 -18.46 -4.89
N ILE A 81 4.67 -17.55 -4.86
CA ILE A 81 4.73 -16.29 -4.11
C ILE A 81 4.19 -16.57 -2.69
N VAL A 82 4.91 -16.16 -1.66
CA VAL A 82 4.50 -16.22 -0.26
C VAL A 82 4.16 -14.81 0.24
N LEU A 83 2.92 -14.62 0.62
CA LEU A 83 2.39 -13.36 1.15
C LEU A 83 2.67 -13.23 2.66
N ASN A 84 2.51 -12.02 3.19
CA ASN A 84 2.70 -11.72 4.62
C ASN A 84 1.72 -12.46 5.56
N ASP A 85 0.59 -12.94 5.05
CA ASP A 85 -0.38 -13.79 5.75
C ASP A 85 -0.04 -15.29 5.64
N ASN A 86 1.18 -15.62 5.21
CA ASN A 86 1.65 -16.98 4.88
C ASN A 86 0.88 -17.68 3.75
N ARG A 87 0.01 -16.96 3.03
CA ARG A 87 -0.69 -17.53 1.87
C ARG A 87 0.31 -17.74 0.73
N ARG A 88 0.33 -18.96 0.19
CA ARG A 88 1.18 -19.34 -0.94
C ARG A 88 0.36 -19.33 -2.22
N ILE A 89 0.88 -18.67 -3.26
CA ILE A 89 0.26 -18.58 -4.57
C ILE A 89 1.21 -19.18 -5.60
N PRO A 90 0.88 -20.37 -6.14
CA PRO A 90 1.68 -21.02 -7.17
C PRO A 90 1.78 -20.19 -8.46
N TRP A 91 2.94 -20.13 -9.10
CA TRP A 91 3.16 -19.31 -10.32
C TRP A 91 2.27 -19.71 -11.49
N ASN A 92 2.02 -21.01 -11.65
CA ASN A 92 1.13 -21.61 -12.65
C ASN A 92 -0.33 -21.12 -12.56
N THR A 93 -0.79 -20.66 -11.38
CA THR A 93 -2.15 -20.17 -11.17
C THR A 93 -2.31 -18.71 -11.59
N ILE A 94 -1.21 -17.97 -11.73
CA ILE A 94 -1.21 -16.55 -12.05
C ILE A 94 -1.37 -16.37 -13.57
N LYS A 95 -2.41 -15.64 -13.97
CA LYS A 95 -2.68 -15.25 -15.35
C LYS A 95 -1.96 -13.96 -15.73
N SER A 96 -1.90 -12.98 -14.83
CA SER A 96 -1.17 -11.73 -15.08
C SER A 96 -0.80 -10.98 -13.80
N ILE A 97 0.29 -10.20 -13.88
CA ILE A 97 0.81 -9.35 -12.80
C ILE A 97 0.84 -7.89 -13.28
N LYS A 98 0.07 -7.02 -12.63
CA LYS A 98 -0.01 -5.58 -12.94
C LYS A 98 0.37 -4.75 -11.72
N ASN A 99 0.98 -3.58 -11.93
CA ASN A 99 1.11 -2.58 -10.88
C ASN A 99 -0.07 -1.60 -11.00
N LYS A 100 -0.71 -1.30 -9.88
CA LYS A 100 -1.71 -0.24 -9.75
C LYS A 100 -1.08 0.90 -8.94
N ALA A 101 -0.94 2.05 -9.61
CA ALA A 101 -0.52 3.30 -9.00
C ALA A 101 -1.47 3.70 -7.85
N PRO A 102 -0.99 4.51 -6.89
CA PRO A 102 -1.83 5.05 -5.83
C PRO A 102 -2.97 5.89 -6.44
N GLY A 103 -4.12 5.92 -5.76
CA GLY A 103 -5.29 6.65 -6.24
C GLY A 103 -6.31 6.88 -5.14
N MET A 104 -7.56 7.14 -5.54
CA MET A 104 -8.68 7.32 -4.61
C MET A 104 -9.78 6.30 -4.90
N ASN A 105 -10.47 5.85 -3.86
CA ASN A 105 -11.67 5.04 -4.02
C ASN A 105 -12.92 5.93 -4.23
N LYS A 106 -14.08 5.28 -4.40
CA LYS A 106 -15.38 5.96 -4.59
C LYS A 106 -15.81 6.87 -3.41
N PHE A 107 -15.18 6.74 -2.26
CA PHE A 107 -15.42 7.55 -1.06
C PHE A 107 -14.33 8.60 -0.84
N ALA A 108 -13.55 8.90 -1.88
CA ALA A 108 -12.40 9.81 -1.81
C ALA A 108 -11.33 9.41 -0.77
N LEU A 109 -11.33 8.15 -0.31
CA LEU A 109 -10.26 7.66 0.57
C LEU A 109 -9.05 7.27 -0.28
N PRO A 110 -7.83 7.58 0.19
CA PRO A 110 -6.62 7.19 -0.51
C PRO A 110 -6.54 5.67 -0.61
N VAL A 111 -6.04 5.17 -1.74
CA VAL A 111 -5.75 3.75 -1.98
C VAL A 111 -4.24 3.64 -2.25
N PRO A 112 -3.50 2.84 -1.46
CA PRO A 112 -2.06 2.71 -1.63
C PRO A 112 -1.74 1.99 -2.94
N SER A 113 -0.51 2.13 -3.43
CA SER A 113 -0.03 1.30 -4.54
C SER A 113 -0.03 -0.18 -4.17
N TYR A 114 -0.29 -1.02 -5.18
CA TYR A 114 -0.28 -2.47 -5.01
C TYR A 114 0.07 -3.21 -6.29
N PHE A 115 0.67 -4.39 -6.13
CA PHE A 115 0.72 -5.38 -7.19
C PHE A 115 -0.58 -6.15 -7.23
N HIS A 116 -1.19 -6.19 -8.41
CA HIS A 116 -2.43 -6.87 -8.70
C HIS A 116 -2.12 -8.17 -9.43
N LEU A 117 -2.31 -9.29 -8.73
CA LEU A 117 -2.26 -10.63 -9.28
C LEU A 117 -3.66 -11.04 -9.72
N ILE A 118 -3.81 -11.36 -11.00
CA ILE A 118 -5.04 -11.94 -11.54
C ILE A 118 -4.75 -13.43 -11.75
N LEU A 119 -5.52 -14.28 -11.09
CA LEU A 119 -5.40 -15.72 -11.16
C LEU A 119 -6.21 -16.28 -12.35
N LYS A 120 -5.95 -17.52 -12.75
CA LYS A 120 -6.60 -18.20 -13.89
C LYS A 120 -8.10 -18.40 -13.67
N ASP A 121 -8.53 -18.55 -12.42
CA ASP A 121 -9.92 -18.61 -11.99
C ASP A 121 -10.59 -17.21 -11.91
N ASN A 122 -9.93 -16.17 -12.43
CA ASN A 122 -10.31 -14.76 -12.32
C ASN A 122 -10.33 -14.20 -10.89
N THR A 123 -9.85 -14.92 -9.88
CA THR A 123 -9.70 -14.35 -8.55
C THR A 123 -8.58 -13.32 -8.53
N GLN A 124 -8.75 -12.29 -7.70
CA GLN A 124 -7.85 -11.14 -7.63
C GLN A 124 -7.15 -11.10 -6.27
N VAL A 125 -5.82 -11.06 -6.30
CA VAL A 125 -5.01 -10.90 -5.09
C VAL A 125 -4.23 -9.59 -5.18
N ARG A 126 -4.27 -8.80 -4.11
CA ARG A 126 -3.63 -7.48 -4.02
C ARG A 126 -2.50 -7.53 -3.01
N ILE A 127 -1.29 -7.20 -3.46
CA ILE A 127 -0.11 -7.06 -2.61
C ILE A 127 0.20 -5.58 -2.45
N TYR A 128 -0.23 -5.01 -1.34
CA TYR A 128 -0.06 -3.58 -1.08
C TYR A 128 1.41 -3.24 -0.79
N THR A 129 1.97 -2.32 -1.58
CA THR A 129 3.35 -1.85 -1.44
C THR A 129 3.43 -0.53 -0.69
N TYR A 130 2.31 0.19 -0.56
CA TYR A 130 2.18 1.45 0.20
C TYR A 130 3.20 2.53 -0.23
N ASN A 131 3.66 2.50 -1.48
CA ASN A 131 4.77 3.30 -2.00
C ASN A 131 6.09 3.17 -1.21
N LEU A 132 6.23 2.14 -0.35
CA LEU A 132 7.41 1.96 0.50
C LEU A 132 8.65 1.52 -0.29
N LEU A 133 8.43 0.91 -1.46
CA LEU A 133 9.46 0.44 -2.38
C LEU A 133 10.00 1.55 -3.30
N LYS A 134 9.31 2.69 -3.43
CA LYS A 134 9.70 3.87 -4.26
C LYS A 134 10.29 3.44 -5.62
N SER A 135 11.54 3.80 -5.91
CA SER A 135 12.26 3.51 -7.16
C SER A 135 12.49 2.02 -7.43
N LYS A 136 12.33 1.15 -6.41
CA LYS A 136 12.43 -0.30 -6.58
C LYS A 136 11.15 -0.95 -7.07
N GLU A 137 9.99 -0.27 -7.04
CA GLU A 137 8.72 -0.88 -7.46
C GLU A 137 8.75 -1.38 -8.90
N GLU A 138 9.32 -0.61 -9.81
CA GLU A 138 9.42 -0.99 -11.21
C GLU A 138 10.37 -2.17 -11.41
N GLN A 139 11.53 -2.15 -10.74
CA GLN A 139 12.49 -3.24 -10.79
C GLN A 139 11.90 -4.53 -10.21
N THR A 140 11.28 -4.44 -9.04
CA THR A 140 10.61 -5.58 -8.39
C THR A 140 9.49 -6.13 -9.28
N LEU A 141 8.73 -5.28 -9.99
CA LEU A 141 7.72 -5.73 -10.94
C LEU A 141 8.34 -6.47 -12.14
N LYS A 142 9.47 -5.97 -12.67
CA LYS A 142 10.21 -6.64 -13.75
C LYS A 142 10.71 -8.02 -13.30
N ASP A 143 11.31 -8.09 -12.11
CA ASP A 143 11.84 -9.34 -11.53
C ASP A 143 10.71 -10.36 -11.27
N LEU A 144 9.57 -9.90 -10.74
CA LEU A 144 8.37 -10.71 -10.55
C LEU A 144 7.85 -11.28 -11.87
N ARG A 145 7.77 -10.44 -12.92
CA ARG A 145 7.30 -10.86 -14.25
C ARG A 145 8.26 -11.83 -14.93
N ALA A 146 9.56 -11.61 -14.78
CA ALA A 146 10.58 -12.53 -15.30
C ALA A 146 10.46 -13.90 -14.62
N THR A 147 10.34 -13.92 -13.28
CA THR A 147 10.17 -15.15 -12.50
C THR A 147 8.87 -15.87 -12.87
N TRP A 148 7.76 -15.15 -12.96
CA TRP A 148 6.49 -15.69 -13.42
C TRP A 148 6.59 -16.28 -14.83
N ASN A 149 7.20 -15.58 -15.79
CA ASN A 149 7.34 -16.07 -17.15
C ASN A 149 8.18 -17.35 -17.25
N LYS A 150 9.19 -17.49 -16.40
CA LYS A 150 10.01 -18.71 -16.29
C LYS A 150 9.20 -19.88 -15.73
N ASN A 151 8.36 -19.62 -14.72
CA ASN A 151 7.74 -20.68 -13.91
C ASN A 151 6.29 -21.01 -14.27
N LYS A 152 5.62 -20.20 -15.10
CA LYS A 152 4.20 -20.38 -15.48
C LYS A 152 3.90 -21.70 -16.23
N HIS A 153 4.93 -22.36 -16.76
CA HIS A 153 4.83 -23.60 -17.55
C HIS A 153 5.36 -24.85 -16.83
N LEU A 154 5.95 -24.72 -15.64
CA LEU A 154 6.66 -25.84 -14.99
C LEU A 154 5.73 -27.04 -14.67
N ASP A 155 4.43 -26.81 -14.54
CA ASP A 155 3.43 -27.87 -14.35
C ASP A 155 3.18 -28.77 -15.57
N GLN A 156 3.63 -28.37 -16.77
CA GLN A 156 3.44 -29.17 -17.98
C GLN A 156 4.48 -30.29 -18.13
N PHE A 157 5.56 -30.26 -17.34
CA PHE A 157 6.70 -31.19 -17.47
C PHE A 157 6.77 -32.30 -16.41
N HIS A 158 5.85 -32.32 -15.43
CA HIS A 158 5.77 -33.38 -14.41
C HIS A 158 4.56 -34.32 -14.59
N LYS A 159 3.95 -34.32 -15.77
CA LYS A 159 2.85 -35.22 -16.14
C LYS A 159 3.17 -36.18 -17.30
N SER A 160 4.44 -36.35 -17.68
CA SER A 160 4.85 -37.40 -18.64
C SER A 160 5.28 -38.66 -17.92
#